data_AF-A0A166N1M5-F1
#
_entry.id   AF-A0A166N1M5-F1
#
_cell.length_a   1.000
_cell.length_b   1.000
_cell.length_c   1.000
_cell.angle_alpha   90.00
_cell.angle_beta   90.00
_cell.angle_gamma   90.00
#
_symmetry.space_group_name_H-M   'P 1'
#
loop_
_entity.id
_entity.type
_entity.pdbx_description
1 polymer ?
#
loop_
_entity_poly.entity_id
_entity_poly.type
_entity_poly.pdbx_seq_one_letter_code
_entity_poly.pdbx_strand_id
1 'polypeptide(L)'
;MGVLHAIVSRIPFASRLSDPPGANNTKYSSLASGPDSSSSSSSSPGLLLPPNNASSSPSPSRFSIARIIVLVLTHPHNSRGLLIPSGTPPAIRAISERYDKVFATGCLPIDTSGPRANAAIVVLARNKELDGVIKSMRSLERHFNRWYNYPYVFLNDGDFDDAFMETVKNHTKAGVEFGKIDPTMWGFPDWMDSEVAREGIRKQGDAALMYGGLESYHHMCRFNSGFFFKHPLLLKYEWYWRLEPDIKYYCDITYDPFMKMIETNKTYGFTIAIKELHETVPNLFRYASAYKRNNNLTSKGLWEMFLERPPEQEADGPVDPKYEKVKEEERLRKEREKILPGEIKVGGSAPVDPNEMEGESYNMCHFWSNFEIARLDWFRSKEYQDFFDMMDRSGGFWMERWGDAPIHSLAAGALLSPRDIHYFRDFGYRHTTIQHCPANAPARQRDRIPWLDETIEDEKKRKEDDEYWDSPDPPRENGVGCRCRCDTDVVEVEGKQGSCLAEWVRVAGGWTTP
;
A
#
# COMPACT_ATOMS: atom_id res chain seq x y z
N MET A 1 -9.18 1.13 24.08
CA MET A 1 -8.63 2.45 23.69
C MET A 1 -7.21 2.58 24.22
N GLY A 2 -6.25 3.14 23.48
CA GLY A 2 -4.95 3.55 24.04
C GLY A 2 -3.64 2.93 23.50
N VAL A 3 -3.59 2.35 22.28
CA VAL A 3 -2.30 1.95 21.64
C VAL A 3 -2.17 2.41 20.18
N LEU A 4 -3.26 2.45 19.40
CA LEU A 4 -3.23 2.81 17.96
C LEU A 4 -2.73 4.25 17.67
N HIS A 5 -2.77 5.14 18.67
CA HIS A 5 -2.45 6.57 18.53
C HIS A 5 -0.95 6.89 18.32
N ALA A 6 -0.08 5.88 18.36
CA ALA A 6 1.38 6.03 18.36
C ALA A 6 2.08 5.83 17.00
N ILE A 7 1.34 5.44 15.94
CA ILE A 7 1.95 5.01 14.66
C ILE A 7 1.90 6.08 13.56
N VAL A 8 1.02 7.09 13.67
CA VAL A 8 0.85 8.16 12.65
C VAL A 8 1.29 9.55 13.16
N SER A 9 1.54 9.69 14.47
CA SER A 9 1.75 10.97 15.17
C SER A 9 3.15 11.61 15.02
N ARG A 10 3.82 11.42 13.88
CA ARG A 10 5.09 12.08 13.50
C ARG A 10 5.16 12.46 12.01
N ILE A 11 4.25 13.32 11.56
CA ILE A 11 4.39 14.06 10.29
C ILE A 11 4.87 15.48 10.62
N PRO A 12 6.00 15.96 10.08
CA PRO A 12 6.46 17.33 10.32
C PRO A 12 5.59 18.35 9.58
N PHE A 13 4.95 19.26 10.32
CA PHE A 13 4.21 20.39 9.75
C PHE A 13 5.14 21.34 9.00
N ALA A 14 4.83 21.61 7.72
CA ALA A 14 5.60 22.50 6.84
C ALA A 14 4.72 23.51 6.10
N SER A 15 3.86 24.24 6.82
CA SER A 15 3.17 25.42 6.29
C SER A 15 2.93 26.45 7.40
N ARG A 16 3.60 27.61 7.30
CA ARG A 16 3.15 28.81 8.00
C ARG A 16 2.21 29.58 7.08
N LEU A 17 1.09 30.05 7.63
CA LEU A 17 0.17 30.94 6.94
C LEU A 17 0.86 32.26 6.59
N SER A 18 0.47 32.84 5.45
CA SER A 18 0.89 34.17 5.02
C SER A 18 -0.30 34.88 4.38
N ASP A 19 -0.80 35.91 5.05
CA ASP A 19 -1.96 36.70 4.63
C ASP A 19 -1.63 37.78 3.58
N PRO A 20 -2.62 38.28 2.81
CA PRO A 20 -2.40 39.07 1.59
C PRO A 20 -1.93 40.53 1.81
N PRO A 21 -1.40 41.20 0.76
CA PRO A 21 -0.65 42.45 0.90
C PRO A 21 -1.51 43.72 1.08
N GLY A 22 -1.00 44.65 1.90
CA GLY A 22 -1.45 46.04 2.03
C GLY A 22 -0.32 47.03 1.71
N ALA A 23 -0.65 48.26 1.29
CA ALA A 23 0.30 49.15 0.60
C ALA A 23 0.83 50.34 1.45
N ASN A 24 2.01 50.84 1.04
CA ASN A 24 2.66 52.10 1.45
C ASN A 24 3.18 52.15 2.92
N ASN A 25 4.18 52.96 3.31
CA ASN A 25 4.81 54.10 2.64
C ASN A 25 6.26 54.42 3.12
N THR A 26 7.05 55.12 2.29
CA THR A 26 8.21 56.02 2.60
C THR A 26 9.32 55.70 3.62
N LYS A 27 10.58 55.82 3.16
CA LYS A 27 11.81 56.41 3.80
C LYS A 27 12.21 55.92 5.22
N TYR A 28 13.45 55.50 5.45
CA TYR A 28 14.63 56.39 5.47
C TYR A 28 15.98 55.66 5.20
N SER A 29 17.05 56.46 5.09
CA SER A 29 18.48 56.09 4.95
C SER A 29 19.08 55.48 6.24
N SER A 30 20.36 55.06 6.37
CA SER A 30 21.63 55.45 5.69
C SER A 30 22.82 54.55 6.12
N LEU A 31 23.92 54.55 5.32
CA LEU A 31 25.33 54.17 5.68
C LEU A 31 25.56 52.65 5.93
N ALA A 32 26.54 51.97 5.30
CA ALA A 32 28.02 52.06 5.38
C ALA A 32 28.58 51.50 6.71
N SER A 33 29.72 50.79 6.78
CA SER A 33 30.87 50.65 5.84
C SER A 33 31.48 49.23 5.83
N GLY A 34 32.52 49.01 5.00
CA GLY A 34 33.25 47.73 4.85
C GLY A 34 34.50 47.55 5.76
N PRO A 35 35.62 46.97 5.25
CA PRO A 35 36.19 45.76 5.88
C PRO A 35 37.72 45.74 6.15
N ASP A 36 38.18 44.72 6.90
CA ASP A 36 39.57 44.17 6.94
C ASP A 36 39.47 42.70 7.47
N SER A 37 40.29 41.69 7.14
CA SER A 37 41.77 41.52 7.02
C SER A 37 42.50 41.52 8.39
N SER A 38 43.54 40.72 8.71
CA SER A 38 44.25 39.56 8.12
C SER A 38 45.08 38.88 9.27
N SER A 39 45.94 37.82 9.20
CA SER A 39 46.36 36.75 8.26
C SER A 39 47.28 35.73 9.01
N SER A 40 47.71 34.60 8.38
CA SER A 40 48.91 33.75 8.70
C SER A 40 48.94 32.87 10.00
N SER A 41 49.70 31.76 10.15
CA SER A 41 50.34 30.78 9.22
C SER A 41 50.97 29.56 9.98
N SER A 42 51.32 28.47 9.26
CA SER A 42 52.38 27.44 9.60
C SER A 42 52.22 26.55 10.87
N SER A 43 52.78 25.33 11.00
CA SER A 43 53.55 24.42 10.10
C SER A 43 53.63 22.97 10.66
N SER A 44 53.88 21.97 9.79
CA SER A 44 54.33 20.59 10.11
C SER A 44 55.89 20.49 10.00
N PRO A 45 56.62 19.33 9.98
CA PRO A 45 56.24 17.89 9.89
C PRO A 45 57.05 16.91 10.80
N GLY A 46 56.89 15.59 10.60
CA GLY A 46 57.78 14.53 11.15
C GLY A 46 57.39 13.09 10.77
N LEU A 47 58.34 12.27 10.30
CA LEU A 47 58.21 10.84 9.95
C LEU A 47 59.20 9.99 10.78
N LEU A 48 58.92 8.68 10.98
CA LEU A 48 59.87 7.55 10.78
C LEU A 48 59.30 6.15 11.19
N LEU A 49 59.91 5.08 10.66
CA LEU A 49 59.60 3.62 10.78
C LEU A 49 60.87 2.79 10.41
N PRO A 50 60.92 1.43 10.51
CA PRO A 50 60.16 0.46 11.33
C PRO A 50 61.06 -0.19 12.43
N PRO A 51 61.77 -1.37 12.37
CA PRO A 51 61.76 -2.56 11.48
C PRO A 51 61.69 -3.98 12.15
N ASN A 52 61.04 -4.92 11.44
CA ASN A 52 61.38 -6.36 11.22
C ASN A 52 61.30 -7.49 12.29
N ASN A 53 60.95 -8.67 11.72
CA ASN A 53 61.13 -10.09 12.14
C ASN A 53 60.06 -10.78 13.01
N ALA A 54 59.73 -12.07 12.81
CA ALA A 54 59.89 -12.96 11.64
C ALA A 54 58.99 -14.23 11.78
N SER A 55 58.78 -14.92 10.66
CA SER A 55 58.05 -16.18 10.45
C SER A 55 58.19 -17.30 11.50
N SER A 56 57.12 -18.07 11.73
CA SER A 56 57.09 -19.52 11.37
C SER A 56 55.76 -20.22 11.71
N SER A 57 55.48 -21.32 11.00
CA SER A 57 54.52 -22.37 11.36
C SER A 57 55.19 -23.73 11.15
N PRO A 58 54.85 -24.77 11.92
CA PRO A 58 54.11 -25.88 11.29
C PRO A 58 53.07 -26.55 12.22
N SER A 59 52.31 -27.47 11.64
CA SER A 59 51.35 -28.38 12.28
C SER A 59 51.92 -29.82 12.36
N PRO A 60 51.17 -30.87 12.77
CA PRO A 60 49.97 -30.93 13.63
C PRO A 60 50.16 -31.89 14.84
N SER A 61 49.25 -31.87 15.82
CA SER A 61 49.16 -32.95 16.83
C SER A 61 47.72 -33.37 17.15
N ARG A 62 47.58 -34.68 17.45
CA ARG A 62 46.33 -35.46 17.50
C ARG A 62 45.45 -35.09 18.69
N PHE A 63 44.14 -35.00 18.49
CA PHE A 63 43.14 -35.12 19.55
C PHE A 63 42.29 -36.38 19.38
N SER A 64 42.03 -37.08 20.49
CA SER A 64 41.34 -38.38 20.51
C SER A 64 39.81 -38.23 20.52
N ILE A 65 39.12 -39.10 19.79
CA ILE A 65 37.65 -39.12 19.73
C ILE A 65 37.08 -39.83 20.97
N ALA A 66 36.38 -39.08 21.82
CA ALA A 66 35.53 -39.66 22.87
C ALA A 66 34.06 -39.67 22.41
N ARG A 67 33.53 -40.86 22.09
CA ARG A 67 32.09 -41.03 21.79
C ARG A 67 31.31 -41.24 23.09
N ILE A 68 30.56 -40.23 23.52
CA ILE A 68 29.50 -40.40 24.53
C ILE A 68 28.19 -40.62 23.78
N ILE A 69 27.57 -41.78 23.99
CA ILE A 69 26.23 -42.10 23.48
C ILE A 69 25.22 -41.64 24.53
N VAL A 70 24.37 -40.67 24.18
CA VAL A 70 23.21 -40.27 24.99
C VAL A 70 21.96 -40.87 24.33
N LEU A 71 21.32 -41.85 24.98
CA LEU A 71 19.97 -42.26 24.61
C LEU A 71 19.00 -41.13 24.99
N VAL A 72 18.41 -40.47 23.99
CA VAL A 72 17.21 -39.65 24.20
C VAL A 72 16.00 -40.57 24.10
N LEU A 73 15.48 -40.99 25.26
CA LEU A 73 14.20 -41.69 25.33
C LEU A 73 13.07 -40.72 25.00
N THR A 74 12.32 -41.00 23.94
CA THR A 74 11.15 -40.23 23.54
C THR A 74 9.98 -40.49 24.49
N HIS A 75 9.50 -39.48 25.20
CA HIS A 75 8.15 -39.40 25.78
C HIS A 75 7.54 -38.04 25.43
N PRO A 76 6.22 -37.97 25.11
CA PRO A 76 5.57 -36.76 24.63
C PRO A 76 5.14 -35.80 25.76
N HIS A 77 4.57 -34.66 25.36
CA HIS A 77 4.06 -33.56 26.19
C HIS A 77 5.07 -32.75 27.01
N ASN A 78 5.48 -31.62 26.45
CA ASN A 78 5.36 -30.36 27.19
C ASN A 78 5.15 -29.17 26.25
N SER A 79 3.98 -28.53 26.32
CA SER A 79 3.59 -27.45 25.40
C SER A 79 4.22 -26.12 25.82
N ARG A 80 5.46 -25.86 25.40
CA ARG A 80 6.06 -24.52 25.46
C ARG A 80 5.76 -23.76 24.17
N GLY A 81 5.05 -22.63 24.29
CA GLY A 81 4.81 -21.73 23.18
C GLY A 81 6.13 -21.25 22.57
N LEU A 82 6.27 -21.36 21.25
CA LEU A 82 7.47 -20.96 20.54
C LEU A 82 7.49 -19.43 20.43
N LEU A 83 8.38 -18.78 21.18
CA LEU A 83 8.65 -17.35 21.02
C LEU A 83 9.36 -17.13 19.68
N ILE A 84 8.60 -16.77 18.64
CA ILE A 84 9.15 -16.37 17.35
C ILE A 84 10.03 -15.12 17.56
N PRO A 85 11.32 -15.13 17.17
CA PRO A 85 12.18 -13.97 17.31
C PRO A 85 11.68 -12.82 16.44
N SER A 86 11.46 -11.65 17.03
CA SER A 86 11.17 -10.40 16.32
C SER A 86 12.37 -10.02 15.44
N GLY A 87 12.37 -10.48 14.19
CA GLY A 87 13.50 -10.40 13.27
C GLY A 87 13.56 -11.53 12.23
N THR A 88 12.86 -12.66 12.42
CA THR A 88 12.61 -13.59 11.30
C THR A 88 11.58 -12.98 10.35
N PRO A 89 11.90 -12.69 9.07
CA PRO A 89 10.91 -12.28 8.10
C PRO A 89 9.91 -13.43 7.86
N PRO A 90 8.63 -13.14 7.59
CA PRO A 90 7.58 -14.15 7.54
C PRO A 90 7.94 -15.30 6.60
N ALA A 91 7.59 -16.52 7.01
CA ALA A 91 7.52 -17.64 6.09
C ALA A 91 6.51 -17.28 5.00
N ILE A 92 6.95 -17.26 3.74
CA ILE A 92 6.14 -16.75 2.62
C ILE A 92 4.86 -17.58 2.52
N ARG A 93 3.73 -16.91 2.77
CA ARG A 93 2.43 -17.57 2.95
C ARG A 93 2.07 -18.34 1.69
N ALA A 94 1.73 -19.61 1.85
CA ALA A 94 1.49 -20.54 0.74
C ALA A 94 0.13 -20.27 0.10
N ILE A 95 0.03 -19.21 -0.70
CA ILE A 95 -1.19 -18.86 -1.45
C ILE A 95 -1.41 -19.87 -2.58
N SER A 96 -2.66 -20.29 -2.76
CA SER A 96 -3.08 -21.27 -3.76
C SER A 96 -2.87 -20.78 -5.19
N GLU A 97 -1.96 -21.46 -5.89
CA GLU A 97 -1.74 -21.26 -7.33
C GLU A 97 -2.98 -21.53 -8.21
N ARG A 98 -4.05 -22.13 -7.66
CA ARG A 98 -5.32 -22.35 -8.37
C ARG A 98 -6.08 -21.05 -8.68
N TYR A 99 -5.92 -20.03 -7.83
CA TYR A 99 -6.62 -18.75 -7.94
C TYR A 99 -5.66 -17.60 -8.24
N ASP A 100 -4.52 -17.59 -7.55
CA ASP A 100 -3.59 -16.46 -7.54
C ASP A 100 -2.14 -16.94 -7.60
N LYS A 101 -1.74 -17.54 -8.73
CA LYS A 101 -0.32 -17.85 -8.99
C LYS A 101 0.44 -16.57 -9.32
N VAL A 102 1.60 -16.38 -8.71
CA VAL A 102 2.52 -15.28 -9.04
C VAL A 102 3.01 -15.40 -10.49
N PHE A 103 3.01 -14.29 -11.25
CA PHE A 103 3.34 -14.32 -12.67
C PHE A 103 4.82 -14.60 -12.95
N ALA A 104 5.72 -14.11 -12.09
CA ALA A 104 7.15 -14.40 -12.14
C ALA A 104 7.67 -14.95 -10.80
N THR A 105 8.90 -15.47 -10.79
CA THR A 105 9.58 -15.94 -9.57
C THR A 105 11.08 -15.88 -9.85
N GLY A 106 11.72 -14.82 -9.36
CA GLY A 106 12.98 -14.35 -9.92
C GLY A 106 12.79 -13.75 -11.32
N CYS A 107 13.89 -13.31 -11.92
CA CYS A 107 13.87 -12.51 -13.13
C CYS A 107 13.68 -13.34 -14.42
N LEU A 108 12.76 -12.88 -15.25
CA LEU A 108 12.53 -13.39 -16.58
C LEU A 108 13.49 -12.70 -17.58
N PRO A 109 13.75 -13.29 -18.76
CA PRO A 109 14.39 -12.53 -19.84
C PRO A 109 13.40 -11.47 -20.32
N ILE A 110 13.84 -10.22 -20.36
CA ILE A 110 13.03 -9.11 -20.87
C ILE A 110 12.82 -9.34 -22.37
N ASP A 111 11.56 -9.54 -22.75
CA ASP A 111 11.11 -9.61 -24.14
C ASP A 111 10.12 -8.49 -24.39
N THR A 112 10.39 -7.71 -25.44
CA THR A 112 9.59 -6.56 -25.92
C THR A 112 9.24 -6.68 -27.40
N SER A 113 9.46 -7.87 -27.99
CA SER A 113 9.16 -8.16 -29.41
C SER A 113 7.69 -8.50 -29.66
N GLY A 114 6.95 -8.90 -28.62
CA GLY A 114 5.52 -9.18 -28.68
C GLY A 114 4.63 -7.92 -28.71
N PRO A 115 3.32 -8.09 -28.96
CA PRO A 115 2.36 -7.00 -28.84
C PRO A 115 2.24 -6.53 -27.38
N ARG A 116 1.99 -5.22 -27.21
CA ARG A 116 1.65 -4.62 -25.91
C ARG A 116 0.14 -4.50 -25.74
N ALA A 117 -0.31 -4.43 -24.50
CA ALA A 117 -1.70 -4.19 -24.15
C ALA A 117 -2.16 -2.76 -24.52
N ASN A 118 -3.47 -2.57 -24.64
CA ASN A 118 -4.07 -1.23 -24.76
C ASN A 118 -4.17 -0.57 -23.37
N ALA A 119 -3.03 -0.10 -22.85
CA ALA A 119 -2.87 0.34 -21.47
C ALA A 119 -2.12 1.68 -21.33
N ALA A 120 -2.32 2.34 -20.18
CA ALA A 120 -1.59 3.53 -19.76
C ALA A 120 -1.22 3.49 -18.26
N ILE A 121 -0.15 4.19 -17.89
CA ILE A 121 0.16 4.54 -16.51
C ILE A 121 -0.56 5.86 -16.20
N VAL A 122 -1.32 5.92 -15.10
CA VAL A 122 -2.21 7.06 -14.79
C VAL A 122 -1.79 7.69 -13.48
N VAL A 123 -1.57 9.01 -13.51
CA VAL A 123 -1.12 9.82 -12.38
C VAL A 123 -2.13 10.94 -12.14
N LEU A 124 -2.65 11.04 -10.92
CA LEU A 124 -3.39 12.20 -10.44
C LEU A 124 -2.43 13.06 -9.61
N ALA A 125 -2.04 14.24 -10.10
CA ALA A 125 -1.07 15.09 -9.42
C ALA A 125 -1.23 16.57 -9.78
N ARG A 126 -0.95 17.45 -8.81
CA ARG A 126 -0.93 18.90 -9.03
C ARG A 126 0.51 19.37 -9.27
N ASN A 127 0.69 20.55 -9.86
CA ASN A 127 2.03 21.04 -10.24
C ASN A 127 3.02 21.08 -9.06
N LYS A 128 2.54 21.40 -7.85
CA LYS A 128 3.31 21.40 -6.60
C LYS A 128 3.83 20.02 -6.14
N GLU A 129 3.40 18.93 -6.76
CA GLU A 129 3.79 17.54 -6.44
C GLU A 129 4.83 16.99 -7.43
N LEU A 130 5.39 17.84 -8.32
CA LEU A 130 6.40 17.48 -9.31
C LEU A 130 7.57 16.67 -8.73
N ASP A 131 8.18 17.10 -7.62
CA ASP A 131 9.28 16.36 -6.99
C ASP A 131 8.90 14.92 -6.61
N GLY A 132 7.67 14.73 -6.11
CA GLY A 132 7.14 13.41 -5.78
C GLY A 132 6.85 12.56 -7.02
N VAL A 133 6.25 13.19 -8.05
CA VAL A 133 6.01 12.58 -9.36
C VAL A 133 7.32 12.10 -9.99
N ILE A 134 8.37 12.93 -9.99
CA ILE A 134 9.65 12.58 -10.62
C ILE A 134 10.35 11.43 -9.88
N LYS A 135 10.35 11.39 -8.54
CA LYS A 135 10.85 10.22 -7.78
C LYS A 135 10.14 8.93 -8.22
N SER A 136 8.82 8.99 -8.36
CA SER A 136 7.98 7.85 -8.72
C SER A 136 8.15 7.41 -10.17
N MET A 137 8.26 8.36 -11.11
CA MET A 137 8.62 8.09 -12.50
C MET A 137 10.01 7.45 -12.60
N ARG A 138 11.05 8.05 -11.99
CA ARG A 138 12.41 7.49 -11.99
C ARG A 138 12.45 6.07 -11.44
N SER A 139 11.68 5.78 -10.38
CA SER A 139 11.58 4.44 -9.81
C SER A 139 10.86 3.44 -10.72
N LEU A 140 9.72 3.81 -11.32
CA LEU A 140 9.00 2.93 -12.26
C LEU A 140 9.73 2.73 -13.59
N GLU A 141 10.40 3.77 -14.11
CA GLU A 141 11.24 3.67 -15.30
C GLU A 141 12.43 2.74 -15.07
N ARG A 142 13.19 2.95 -13.98
CA ARG A 142 14.33 2.10 -13.57
C ARG A 142 13.97 0.62 -13.53
N HIS A 143 12.85 0.28 -12.91
CA HIS A 143 12.43 -1.09 -12.61
C HIS A 143 11.46 -1.73 -13.62
N PHE A 144 10.86 -0.97 -14.54
CA PHE A 144 9.88 -1.49 -15.49
C PHE A 144 9.86 -0.73 -16.83
N ASN A 145 9.45 0.55 -16.81
CA ASN A 145 8.87 1.16 -18.00
C ASN A 145 9.90 1.49 -19.08
N ARG A 146 11.19 1.59 -18.72
CA ARG A 146 12.33 1.71 -19.64
C ARG A 146 12.34 0.67 -20.76
N TRP A 147 11.76 -0.51 -20.53
CA TRP A 147 11.70 -1.60 -21.50
C TRP A 147 10.39 -1.55 -22.29
N TYR A 148 9.25 -1.43 -21.61
CA TYR A 148 7.93 -1.58 -22.21
C TYR A 148 7.35 -0.29 -22.80
N ASN A 149 7.78 0.88 -22.31
CA ASN A 149 7.43 2.21 -22.80
C ASN A 149 5.91 2.41 -22.92
N TYR A 150 5.17 2.04 -21.87
CA TYR A 150 3.74 2.35 -21.75
C TYR A 150 3.55 3.86 -21.50
N PRO A 151 2.54 4.48 -22.13
CA PRO A 151 2.33 5.92 -22.05
C PRO A 151 1.84 6.34 -20.67
N TYR A 152 2.18 7.57 -20.28
CA TYR A 152 1.67 8.22 -19.07
C TYR A 152 0.51 9.15 -19.40
N VAL A 153 -0.56 9.10 -18.61
CA VAL A 153 -1.67 10.06 -18.62
C VAL A 153 -1.73 10.77 -17.28
N PHE A 154 -1.39 12.05 -17.29
CA PHE A 154 -1.40 12.93 -16.13
C PHE A 154 -2.74 13.67 -16.04
N LEU A 155 -3.38 13.63 -14.87
CA LEU A 155 -4.66 14.28 -14.58
C LEU A 155 -4.51 15.26 -13.40
N ASN A 156 -5.19 16.41 -13.48
CA ASN A 156 -5.14 17.51 -12.51
C ASN A 156 -6.47 18.28 -12.52
N ASP A 157 -6.89 18.82 -11.38
CA ASP A 157 -8.06 19.70 -11.29
C ASP A 157 -7.76 21.15 -11.74
N GLY A 158 -6.49 21.55 -11.63
CA GLY A 158 -5.93 22.71 -12.30
C GLY A 158 -5.38 22.41 -13.70
N ASP A 159 -4.88 23.46 -14.36
CA ASP A 159 -4.06 23.31 -15.56
C ASP A 159 -2.62 22.91 -15.16
N PHE A 160 -1.99 22.03 -15.95
CA PHE A 160 -0.55 21.77 -15.82
C PHE A 160 0.25 22.95 -16.36
N ASP A 161 1.29 23.38 -15.65
CA ASP A 161 2.22 24.39 -16.14
C ASP A 161 3.32 23.80 -17.02
N ASP A 162 3.95 24.66 -17.82
CA ASP A 162 4.97 24.24 -18.80
C ASP A 162 6.17 23.58 -18.11
N ALA A 163 6.58 24.05 -16.93
CA ALA A 163 7.70 23.49 -16.19
C ALA A 163 7.41 22.05 -15.72
N PHE A 164 6.21 21.78 -15.22
CA PHE A 164 5.76 20.41 -14.93
C PHE A 164 5.76 19.55 -16.21
N MET A 165 5.14 20.04 -17.28
CA MET A 165 4.99 19.29 -18.53
C MET A 165 6.33 18.97 -19.20
N GLU A 166 7.28 19.91 -19.24
CA GLU A 166 8.63 19.72 -19.79
C GLU A 166 9.46 18.78 -18.91
N THR A 167 9.43 18.97 -17.59
CA THR A 167 10.20 18.13 -16.64
C THR A 167 9.73 16.68 -16.69
N VAL A 168 8.42 16.43 -16.72
CA VAL A 168 7.85 15.08 -16.85
C VAL A 168 8.24 14.43 -18.19
N LYS A 169 8.14 15.15 -19.32
CA LYS A 169 8.55 14.64 -20.64
C LYS A 169 10.03 14.27 -20.69
N ASN A 170 10.89 14.96 -19.94
CA ASN A 170 12.32 14.67 -19.89
C ASN A 170 12.69 13.40 -19.07
N HIS A 171 11.74 12.85 -18.28
CA HIS A 171 11.98 11.69 -17.40
C HIS A 171 11.45 10.36 -17.95
N THR A 172 10.93 10.29 -19.17
CA THR A 172 10.50 9.04 -19.82
C THR A 172 10.75 9.07 -21.32
N LYS A 173 10.84 7.89 -21.95
CA LYS A 173 10.92 7.70 -23.41
C LYS A 173 9.57 7.25 -24.00
N ALA A 174 8.55 7.08 -23.14
CA ALA A 174 7.18 6.81 -23.54
C ALA A 174 6.41 8.08 -23.94
N GLY A 175 5.24 7.92 -24.55
CA GLY A 175 4.32 9.03 -24.79
C GLY A 175 3.74 9.58 -23.49
N VAL A 176 3.54 10.90 -23.40
CA VAL A 176 2.93 11.54 -22.23
C VAL A 176 1.79 12.45 -22.66
N GLU A 177 0.63 12.29 -22.04
CA GLU A 177 -0.55 13.13 -22.22
C GLU A 177 -0.93 13.81 -20.90
N PHE A 178 -1.42 15.05 -21.00
CA PHE A 178 -1.81 15.88 -19.85
C PHE A 178 -3.27 16.28 -20.02
N GLY A 179 -4.09 16.03 -19.01
CA GLY A 179 -5.53 16.28 -19.02
C GLY A 179 -5.97 17.06 -17.80
N LYS A 180 -6.70 18.16 -18.03
CA LYS A 180 -7.47 18.81 -16.99
C LYS A 180 -8.77 18.05 -16.75
N ILE A 181 -9.12 17.85 -15.50
CA ILE A 181 -10.38 17.20 -15.10
C ILE A 181 -11.52 18.19 -15.33
N ASP A 182 -12.60 17.72 -15.95
CA ASP A 182 -13.79 18.55 -16.17
C ASP A 182 -14.49 18.86 -14.83
N PRO A 183 -14.98 20.09 -14.57
CA PRO A 183 -15.66 20.43 -13.32
C PRO A 183 -16.89 19.56 -12.99
N THR A 184 -17.55 18.94 -13.98
CA THR A 184 -18.64 17.97 -13.73
C THR A 184 -18.14 16.66 -13.10
N MET A 185 -16.85 16.37 -13.19
CA MET A 185 -16.16 15.23 -12.57
C MET A 185 -15.42 15.60 -11.27
N TRP A 186 -15.20 16.90 -11.00
CA TRP A 186 -14.45 17.39 -9.84
C TRP A 186 -15.17 18.56 -9.17
N GLY A 187 -15.93 18.23 -8.12
CA GLY A 187 -16.76 19.17 -7.37
C GLY A 187 -17.85 18.46 -6.58
N PHE A 188 -18.64 19.25 -5.85
CA PHE A 188 -19.89 18.79 -5.23
C PHE A 188 -20.95 18.53 -6.31
N PRO A 189 -21.73 17.44 -6.22
CA PRO A 189 -22.75 17.11 -7.21
C PRO A 189 -24.03 17.92 -7.01
N ASP A 190 -24.74 18.22 -8.10
CA ASP A 190 -25.95 19.06 -8.14
C ASP A 190 -27.09 18.66 -7.17
N TRP A 191 -27.10 17.43 -6.68
CA TRP A 191 -28.09 16.92 -5.74
C TRP A 191 -27.76 17.23 -4.26
N MET A 192 -26.57 17.78 -3.97
CA MET A 192 -26.10 18.10 -2.63
C MET A 192 -25.84 19.60 -2.46
N ASP A 193 -26.29 20.15 -1.33
CA ASP A 193 -25.92 21.50 -0.88
C ASP A 193 -24.43 21.53 -0.46
N SER A 194 -23.65 22.42 -1.10
CA SER A 194 -22.20 22.50 -0.85
C SER A 194 -21.82 23.03 0.53
N GLU A 195 -22.68 23.83 1.18
CA GLU A 195 -22.43 24.31 2.54
C GLU A 195 -22.71 23.21 3.56
N VAL A 196 -23.74 22.37 3.34
CA VAL A 196 -23.96 21.16 4.12
C VAL A 196 -22.78 20.20 3.99
N ALA A 197 -22.25 20.04 2.77
CA ALA A 197 -21.06 19.22 2.51
C ALA A 197 -19.81 19.76 3.21
N ARG A 198 -19.54 21.07 3.11
CA ARG A 198 -18.43 21.75 3.80
C ARG A 198 -18.55 21.66 5.32
N GLU A 199 -19.74 21.78 5.88
CA GLU A 199 -19.98 21.60 7.32
C GLU A 199 -19.79 20.13 7.76
N GLY A 200 -20.05 19.16 6.89
CA GLY A 200 -19.68 17.75 7.08
C GLY A 200 -18.16 17.56 7.17
N ILE A 201 -17.42 18.09 6.20
CA ILE A 201 -15.95 18.08 6.15
C ILE A 201 -15.35 18.83 7.36
N ARG A 202 -15.91 20.00 7.72
CA ARG A 202 -15.46 20.79 8.86
C ARG A 202 -15.56 20.02 10.19
N LYS A 203 -16.67 19.30 10.42
CA LYS A 203 -16.85 18.42 11.59
C LYS A 203 -15.83 17.28 11.65
N GLN A 204 -15.44 16.72 10.51
CA GLN A 204 -14.42 15.69 10.43
C GLN A 204 -13.01 16.25 10.72
N GLY A 205 -12.76 17.50 10.33
CA GLY A 205 -11.60 18.29 10.76
C GLY A 205 -11.59 18.56 12.27
N ASP A 206 -12.70 19.01 12.85
CA ASP A 206 -12.87 19.21 14.30
C ASP A 206 -12.63 17.91 15.09
N ALA A 207 -13.06 16.77 14.54
CA ALA A 207 -12.84 15.43 15.09
C ALA A 207 -11.41 14.87 14.85
N ALA A 208 -10.52 15.66 14.24
CA ALA A 208 -9.14 15.30 13.92
C ALA A 208 -8.98 14.04 13.03
N LEU A 209 -9.98 13.72 12.19
CA LEU A 209 -9.88 12.61 11.24
C LEU A 209 -8.83 12.88 10.17
N MET A 210 -8.03 11.87 9.83
CA MET A 210 -6.91 12.01 8.89
C MET A 210 -7.41 12.46 7.50
N TYR A 211 -7.00 13.66 7.10
CA TYR A 211 -7.46 14.39 5.90
C TYR A 211 -8.95 14.75 5.85
N GLY A 212 -9.76 14.40 6.85
CA GLY A 212 -11.21 14.64 6.88
C GLY A 212 -11.63 16.11 6.86
N GLY A 213 -10.72 17.04 7.20
CA GLY A 213 -10.93 18.48 7.08
C GLY A 213 -10.49 19.10 5.75
N LEU A 214 -10.09 18.31 4.74
CA LEU A 214 -9.51 18.82 3.49
C LEU A 214 -10.45 18.59 2.30
N GLU A 215 -11.19 19.61 1.87
CA GLU A 215 -12.18 19.51 0.77
C GLU A 215 -11.62 18.82 -0.49
N SER A 216 -10.42 19.20 -0.93
CA SER A 216 -9.73 18.58 -2.09
C SER A 216 -9.42 17.08 -1.95
N TYR A 217 -9.35 16.54 -0.73
CA TYR A 217 -9.17 15.11 -0.49
C TYR A 217 -10.49 14.33 -0.71
N HIS A 218 -11.62 14.93 -0.34
CA HIS A 218 -12.95 14.36 -0.58
C HIS A 218 -13.29 14.37 -2.08
N HIS A 219 -12.98 15.47 -2.79
CA HIS A 219 -13.04 15.52 -4.26
C HIS A 219 -12.16 14.44 -4.91
N MET A 220 -10.93 14.25 -4.44
CA MET A 220 -10.00 13.21 -4.92
C MET A 220 -10.55 11.79 -4.75
N CYS A 221 -11.00 11.42 -3.55
CA CYS A 221 -11.53 10.07 -3.30
C CYS A 221 -12.80 9.79 -4.11
N ARG A 222 -13.68 10.79 -4.29
CA ARG A 222 -14.85 10.67 -5.19
C ARG A 222 -14.45 10.51 -6.66
N PHE A 223 -13.47 11.29 -7.12
CA PHE A 223 -12.97 11.25 -8.50
C PHE A 223 -12.35 9.89 -8.84
N ASN A 224 -11.49 9.37 -7.96
CA ASN A 224 -10.90 8.04 -8.12
C ASN A 224 -11.97 6.94 -8.00
N SER A 225 -12.95 7.08 -7.10
CA SER A 225 -14.05 6.11 -6.97
C SER A 225 -14.92 5.95 -8.22
N GLY A 226 -15.15 7.02 -9.00
CA GLY A 226 -16.26 7.04 -9.96
C GLY A 226 -16.06 7.82 -11.27
N PHE A 227 -14.91 8.48 -11.49
CA PHE A 227 -14.75 9.41 -12.61
C PHE A 227 -13.46 9.29 -13.42
N PHE A 228 -12.31 8.87 -12.88
CA PHE A 228 -11.06 8.87 -13.66
C PHE A 228 -11.18 8.10 -14.99
N PHE A 229 -11.77 6.91 -14.97
CA PHE A 229 -12.00 6.05 -16.15
C PHE A 229 -13.01 6.62 -17.16
N LYS A 230 -13.72 7.71 -16.83
CA LYS A 230 -14.60 8.49 -17.73
C LYS A 230 -13.87 9.64 -18.41
N HIS A 231 -12.66 10.01 -17.97
CA HIS A 231 -11.90 11.12 -18.54
C HIS A 231 -11.59 10.89 -20.02
N PRO A 232 -11.73 11.90 -20.92
CA PRO A 232 -11.58 11.71 -22.36
C PRO A 232 -10.28 11.04 -22.81
N LEU A 233 -9.14 11.34 -22.16
CA LEU A 233 -7.86 10.72 -22.50
C LEU A 233 -7.81 9.21 -22.19
N LEU A 234 -8.63 8.75 -21.23
CA LEU A 234 -8.67 7.35 -20.81
C LEU A 234 -9.71 6.52 -21.57
N LEU A 235 -10.66 7.12 -22.28
CA LEU A 235 -11.71 6.40 -23.03
C LEU A 235 -11.17 5.45 -24.10
N LYS A 236 -9.97 5.72 -24.63
CA LYS A 236 -9.29 4.90 -25.65
C LYS A 236 -8.55 3.67 -25.09
N TYR A 237 -8.27 3.63 -23.78
CA TYR A 237 -7.54 2.55 -23.11
C TYR A 237 -8.50 1.51 -22.49
N GLU A 238 -8.04 0.26 -22.45
CA GLU A 238 -8.71 -0.87 -21.80
C GLU A 238 -8.19 -1.12 -20.38
N TRP A 239 -6.92 -0.81 -20.13
CA TRP A 239 -6.24 -1.05 -18.86
C TRP A 239 -5.58 0.22 -18.33
N TYR A 240 -5.43 0.31 -17.01
CA TYR A 240 -4.58 1.31 -16.37
C TYR A 240 -3.72 0.73 -15.27
N TRP A 241 -2.59 1.40 -14.99
CA TRP A 241 -1.79 1.23 -13.80
C TRP A 241 -1.74 2.57 -13.05
N ARG A 242 -2.29 2.63 -11.84
CA ARG A 242 -2.23 3.81 -10.98
C ARG A 242 -0.83 4.04 -10.42
N LEU A 243 -0.36 5.28 -10.51
CA LEU A 243 0.91 5.72 -9.95
C LEU A 243 0.69 7.03 -9.19
N GLU A 244 0.81 6.99 -7.87
CA GLU A 244 0.82 8.18 -7.01
C GLU A 244 2.22 8.81 -6.91
N PRO A 245 2.34 10.10 -6.51
CA PRO A 245 3.61 10.72 -6.15
C PRO A 245 4.30 10.07 -4.93
N ASP A 246 5.62 10.23 -4.82
CA ASP A 246 6.44 9.78 -3.68
C ASP A 246 6.41 8.27 -3.36
N ILE A 247 5.95 7.43 -4.30
CA ILE A 247 6.12 5.97 -4.24
C ILE A 247 7.57 5.55 -4.52
N LYS A 248 7.92 4.30 -4.14
CA LYS A 248 9.16 3.64 -4.53
C LYS A 248 8.92 2.15 -4.85
N TYR A 249 9.39 1.70 -6.00
CA TYR A 249 9.59 0.29 -6.30
C TYR A 249 10.97 -0.18 -5.82
N TYR A 250 11.08 -1.47 -5.48
CA TYR A 250 12.31 -2.09 -4.97
C TYR A 250 12.86 -3.22 -5.83
N CYS A 251 12.04 -3.80 -6.71
CA CYS A 251 12.33 -5.02 -7.48
C CYS A 251 12.16 -4.75 -8.98
N ASP A 252 12.94 -5.42 -9.82
CA ASP A 252 12.83 -5.32 -11.28
C ASP A 252 11.64 -6.14 -11.81
N ILE A 253 10.76 -5.48 -12.56
CA ILE A 253 9.57 -6.07 -13.18
C ILE A 253 9.94 -6.47 -14.61
N THR A 254 10.47 -7.69 -14.74
CA THR A 254 11.12 -8.21 -15.96
C THR A 254 10.16 -8.86 -16.96
N TYR A 255 8.88 -8.51 -16.90
CA TYR A 255 7.82 -8.96 -17.79
C TYR A 255 6.74 -7.88 -17.92
N ASP A 256 5.86 -8.01 -18.92
CA ASP A 256 4.71 -7.11 -19.10
C ASP A 256 3.52 -7.56 -18.21
N PRO A 257 3.16 -6.79 -17.15
CA PRO A 257 2.09 -7.19 -16.25
C PRO A 257 0.70 -7.05 -16.87
N PHE A 258 0.47 -6.10 -17.78
CA PHE A 258 -0.81 -5.97 -18.46
C PHE A 258 -1.07 -7.21 -19.33
N MET A 259 -0.06 -7.67 -20.08
CA MET A 259 -0.17 -8.90 -20.86
C MET A 259 -0.37 -10.13 -19.97
N LYS A 260 0.23 -10.21 -18.78
CA LYS A 260 -0.05 -11.32 -17.84
C LYS A 260 -1.43 -11.26 -17.19
N MET A 261 -1.94 -10.07 -16.90
CA MET A 261 -3.33 -9.89 -16.46
C MET A 261 -4.34 -10.31 -17.55
N ILE A 262 -4.03 -10.03 -18.82
CA ILE A 262 -4.82 -10.51 -19.98
C ILE A 262 -4.72 -12.04 -20.14
N GLU A 263 -3.51 -12.59 -20.21
CA GLU A 263 -3.26 -14.04 -20.39
C GLU A 263 -3.95 -14.90 -19.32
N THR A 264 -4.03 -14.40 -18.09
CA THR A 264 -4.62 -15.13 -16.95
C THR A 264 -6.06 -14.72 -16.63
N ASN A 265 -6.69 -13.91 -17.49
CA ASN A 265 -8.06 -13.39 -17.35
C ASN A 265 -8.34 -12.78 -15.97
N LYS A 266 -7.48 -11.85 -15.57
CA LYS A 266 -7.67 -10.99 -14.40
C LYS A 266 -8.46 -9.73 -14.75
N THR A 267 -8.93 -9.04 -13.72
CA THR A 267 -9.67 -7.78 -13.81
C THR A 267 -9.02 -6.67 -12.99
N TYR A 268 -8.43 -7.01 -11.84
CA TYR A 268 -7.86 -6.05 -10.88
C TYR A 268 -6.68 -6.67 -10.14
N GLY A 269 -5.67 -5.89 -9.75
CA GLY A 269 -4.55 -6.41 -8.97
C GLY A 269 -3.84 -5.35 -8.14
N PHE A 270 -3.29 -5.82 -7.01
CA PHE A 270 -2.81 -5.00 -5.89
C PHE A 270 -1.42 -5.46 -5.41
N THR A 271 -0.75 -4.62 -4.60
CA THR A 271 0.50 -4.97 -3.87
C THR A 271 0.35 -4.97 -2.35
N ILE A 272 -0.60 -4.22 -1.81
CA ILE A 272 -0.82 -4.07 -0.36
C ILE A 272 -2.32 -4.17 -0.06
N ALA A 273 -2.67 -4.86 1.02
CA ALA A 273 -4.03 -4.92 1.55
C ALA A 273 -4.03 -4.68 3.06
N ILE A 274 -4.77 -3.68 3.54
CA ILE A 274 -4.75 -3.19 4.93
C ILE A 274 -6.15 -2.82 5.42
N LYS A 275 -6.29 -2.58 6.73
CA LYS A 275 -7.53 -2.05 7.34
C LYS A 275 -7.63 -0.54 7.20
N GLU A 276 -8.84 -0.07 6.89
CA GLU A 276 -9.26 1.33 6.95
C GLU A 276 -9.50 1.79 8.41
N LEU A 277 -9.44 3.10 8.63
CA LEU A 277 -9.88 3.73 9.87
C LEU A 277 -11.41 3.72 9.92
N HIS A 278 -11.98 2.96 10.86
CA HIS A 278 -13.43 2.79 11.01
C HIS A 278 -14.19 4.12 11.09
N GLU A 279 -13.59 5.12 11.75
CA GLU A 279 -14.12 6.47 11.91
C GLU A 279 -14.29 7.24 10.59
N THR A 280 -13.63 6.79 9.50
CA THR A 280 -13.75 7.42 8.17
C THR A 280 -14.85 6.82 7.29
N VAL A 281 -15.34 5.62 7.62
CA VAL A 281 -16.28 4.83 6.81
C VAL A 281 -17.43 4.17 7.61
N PRO A 282 -17.94 4.73 8.73
CA PRO A 282 -18.88 4.03 9.61
C PRO A 282 -20.17 3.57 8.93
N ASN A 283 -20.65 4.25 7.87
CA ASN A 283 -21.84 3.80 7.13
C ASN A 283 -21.54 3.08 5.80
N LEU A 284 -20.31 3.02 5.31
CA LEU A 284 -20.00 2.52 3.96
C LEU A 284 -20.51 1.10 3.73
N PHE A 285 -20.29 0.19 4.68
CA PHE A 285 -20.72 -1.19 4.56
C PHE A 285 -22.24 -1.36 4.53
N ARG A 286 -22.99 -0.48 5.22
CA ARG A 286 -24.47 -0.45 5.17
C ARG A 286 -24.97 -0.20 3.76
N TYR A 287 -24.33 0.70 3.00
CA TYR A 287 -24.70 0.92 1.60
C TYR A 287 -24.20 -0.20 0.67
N ALA A 288 -22.99 -0.73 0.87
CA ALA A 288 -22.46 -1.83 0.06
C ALA A 288 -23.26 -3.15 0.22
N SER A 289 -23.66 -3.50 1.45
CA SER A 289 -24.53 -4.66 1.73
C SER A 289 -25.95 -4.42 1.21
N ALA A 290 -26.50 -3.22 1.39
CA ALA A 290 -27.80 -2.86 0.79
C ALA A 290 -27.77 -2.91 -0.75
N TYR A 291 -26.65 -2.55 -1.40
CA TYR A 291 -26.48 -2.72 -2.85
C TYR A 291 -26.54 -4.19 -3.27
N LYS A 292 -25.82 -5.10 -2.56
CA LYS A 292 -25.91 -6.55 -2.79
C LYS A 292 -27.36 -7.02 -2.71
N ARG A 293 -28.06 -6.72 -1.62
CA ARG A 293 -29.45 -7.16 -1.41
C ARG A 293 -30.40 -6.59 -2.46
N ASN A 294 -30.33 -5.28 -2.74
CA ASN A 294 -31.23 -4.63 -3.72
C ASN A 294 -31.08 -5.22 -5.13
N ASN A 295 -29.90 -5.71 -5.49
CA ASN A 295 -29.60 -6.33 -6.79
C ASN A 295 -29.59 -7.88 -6.75
N ASN A 296 -29.99 -8.49 -5.63
CA ASN A 296 -29.98 -9.95 -5.41
C ASN A 296 -28.62 -10.64 -5.65
N LEU A 297 -27.51 -9.95 -5.34
CA LEU A 297 -26.16 -10.44 -5.57
C LEU A 297 -25.69 -11.38 -4.45
N THR A 298 -25.44 -12.65 -4.80
CA THR A 298 -24.70 -13.60 -3.97
C THR A 298 -23.19 -13.40 -4.12
N SER A 299 -22.43 -13.67 -3.06
CA SER A 299 -20.95 -13.60 -3.16
C SER A 299 -20.40 -14.62 -4.15
N LYS A 300 -19.34 -14.22 -4.87
CA LYS A 300 -18.51 -15.11 -5.69
C LYS A 300 -17.27 -15.62 -4.95
N GLY A 301 -17.26 -15.51 -3.62
CA GLY A 301 -16.19 -15.93 -2.71
C GLY A 301 -15.16 -14.84 -2.37
N LEU A 302 -15.32 -13.61 -2.86
CA LEU A 302 -14.40 -12.49 -2.59
C LEU A 302 -14.90 -11.55 -1.48
N TRP A 303 -16.21 -11.38 -1.35
CA TRP A 303 -16.83 -10.57 -0.29
C TRP A 303 -16.37 -10.98 1.11
N GLU A 304 -16.16 -12.28 1.32
CA GLU A 304 -15.68 -12.92 2.52
C GLU A 304 -14.25 -12.50 2.92
N MET A 305 -13.50 -11.80 2.06
CA MET A 305 -12.25 -11.14 2.44
C MET A 305 -12.51 -9.94 3.38
N PHE A 306 -13.65 -9.27 3.19
CA PHE A 306 -14.00 -8.03 3.85
C PHE A 306 -14.89 -8.24 5.08
N LEU A 307 -15.28 -9.48 5.36
CA LEU A 307 -16.10 -9.81 6.53
C LEU A 307 -15.28 -10.09 7.78
N GLU A 308 -15.78 -9.60 8.91
CA GLU A 308 -15.42 -10.11 10.23
C GLU A 308 -15.71 -11.60 10.30
N ARG A 309 -14.95 -12.33 11.11
CA ARG A 309 -15.20 -13.74 11.34
C ARG A 309 -16.21 -13.85 12.47
N PRO A 310 -17.29 -14.65 12.34
CA PRO A 310 -17.95 -15.19 13.52
C PRO A 310 -16.86 -15.81 14.42
N PRO A 311 -16.90 -15.60 15.75
CA PRO A 311 -15.94 -16.25 16.63
C PRO A 311 -16.03 -17.76 16.39
N GLU A 312 -14.89 -18.38 16.10
CA GLU A 312 -14.83 -19.83 15.90
C GLU A 312 -15.41 -20.49 17.16
N GLN A 313 -16.47 -21.28 16.98
CA GLN A 313 -16.86 -22.23 18.01
C GLN A 313 -15.66 -23.14 18.21
N GLU A 314 -15.02 -23.06 19.39
CA GLU A 314 -13.93 -23.96 19.76
C GLU A 314 -14.43 -25.38 19.52
N ALA A 315 -13.88 -26.07 18.51
CA ALA A 315 -14.29 -27.43 18.21
C ALA A 315 -14.04 -28.30 19.44
N ASP A 316 -15.03 -29.11 19.83
CA ASP A 316 -15.05 -29.91 21.06
C ASP A 316 -13.92 -30.96 21.11
N GLY A 317 -12.70 -30.49 21.34
CA GLY A 317 -11.64 -31.30 21.93
C GLY A 317 -12.04 -31.68 23.36
N PRO A 318 -11.57 -32.83 23.88
CA PRO A 318 -12.00 -33.34 25.18
C PRO A 318 -11.65 -32.36 26.32
N VAL A 319 -12.64 -31.58 26.76
CA VAL A 319 -12.47 -30.54 27.78
C VAL A 319 -12.32 -31.17 29.16
N ASP A 320 -11.34 -30.68 29.94
CA ASP A 320 -11.24 -31.01 31.37
C ASP A 320 -12.50 -30.48 32.09
N PRO A 321 -13.30 -31.32 32.79
CA PRO A 321 -14.50 -30.89 33.52
C PRO A 321 -14.26 -29.79 34.58
N LYS A 322 -13.00 -29.56 34.97
CA LYS A 322 -12.58 -28.45 35.84
C LYS A 322 -12.43 -27.13 35.09
N TYR A 323 -12.11 -27.16 33.80
CA TYR A 323 -11.97 -25.98 32.94
C TYR A 323 -13.35 -25.44 32.51
N GLU A 324 -14.29 -26.34 32.22
CA GLU A 324 -15.70 -26.03 31.93
C GLU A 324 -16.32 -25.11 32.99
N LYS A 325 -16.21 -25.49 34.27
CA LYS A 325 -16.78 -24.69 35.37
C LYS A 325 -16.18 -23.30 35.47
N VAL A 326 -14.89 -23.13 35.17
CA VAL A 326 -14.22 -21.82 35.18
C VAL A 326 -14.70 -20.97 34.00
N LYS A 327 -14.85 -21.55 32.80
CA LYS A 327 -15.45 -20.86 31.64
C LYS A 327 -16.88 -20.42 31.92
N GLU A 328 -17.71 -21.31 32.47
CA GLU A 328 -19.12 -21.02 32.80
C GLU A 328 -19.24 -19.94 33.89
N GLU A 329 -18.46 -20.02 34.97
CA GLU A 329 -18.42 -18.97 36.01
C GLU A 329 -17.94 -17.61 35.45
N GLU A 330 -16.93 -17.60 34.58
CA GLU A 330 -16.44 -16.36 33.96
C GLU A 330 -17.44 -15.79 32.95
N ARG A 331 -18.19 -16.64 32.22
CA ARG A 331 -19.26 -16.20 31.32
C ARG A 331 -20.45 -15.64 32.09
N LEU A 332 -20.93 -16.34 33.12
CA LEU A 332 -21.97 -15.88 34.03
C LEU A 332 -21.57 -14.62 34.81
N ARG A 333 -20.28 -14.38 35.00
CA ARG A 333 -19.76 -13.12 35.55
C ARG A 333 -19.83 -11.99 34.51
N LYS A 334 -19.34 -12.20 33.29
CA LYS A 334 -19.41 -11.20 32.20
C LYS A 334 -20.85 -10.84 31.81
N GLU A 335 -21.77 -11.81 31.87
CA GLU A 335 -23.21 -11.58 31.68
C GLU A 335 -23.82 -10.70 32.80
N ARG A 336 -23.33 -10.79 34.05
CA ARG A 336 -23.75 -9.91 35.16
C ARG A 336 -23.10 -8.52 35.06
N GLU A 337 -21.82 -8.45 34.69
CA GLU A 337 -21.09 -7.18 34.51
C GLU A 337 -21.68 -6.32 33.37
N LYS A 338 -22.39 -6.92 32.42
CA LYS A 338 -23.15 -6.21 31.37
C LYS A 338 -24.48 -5.57 31.84
N ILE A 339 -24.98 -5.88 33.03
CA ILE A 339 -26.29 -5.37 33.49
C ILE A 339 -26.09 -4.09 34.33
N LEU A 340 -26.15 -2.93 33.67
CA LEU A 340 -26.37 -1.67 34.38
C LEU A 340 -27.82 -1.60 34.89
N PRO A 341 -28.06 -1.10 36.11
CA PRO A 341 -29.40 -0.95 36.66
C PRO A 341 -30.11 0.28 36.03
N GLY A 342 -30.76 0.08 34.89
CA GLY A 342 -31.56 1.15 34.25
C GLY A 342 -32.38 0.75 33.03
N GLU A 343 -31.95 -0.25 32.25
CA GLU A 343 -32.62 -0.57 30.97
C GLU A 343 -33.84 -1.48 31.15
N ILE A 344 -35.00 -0.97 30.70
CA ILE A 344 -36.26 -1.71 30.69
C ILE A 344 -36.21 -2.74 29.56
N LYS A 345 -36.34 -4.03 29.92
CA LYS A 345 -36.43 -5.13 28.95
C LYS A 345 -37.74 -5.08 28.15
N VAL A 346 -37.75 -4.31 27.06
CA VAL A 346 -38.68 -4.54 25.95
C VAL A 346 -38.34 -5.90 25.31
N GLY A 347 -39.35 -6.68 24.98
CA GLY A 347 -39.24 -8.14 24.95
C GLY A 347 -38.41 -8.76 23.82
N GLY A 348 -37.55 -9.72 24.20
CA GLY A 348 -37.37 -10.97 23.45
C GLY A 348 -36.40 -11.00 22.27
N SER A 349 -36.00 -9.86 21.71
CA SER A 349 -34.95 -9.83 20.68
C SER A 349 -33.56 -10.04 21.29
N ALA A 350 -32.67 -10.73 20.56
CA ALA A 350 -31.23 -10.64 20.82
C ALA A 350 -30.74 -9.18 20.63
N PRO A 351 -29.62 -8.77 21.26
CA PRO A 351 -29.01 -7.47 20.96
C PRO A 351 -28.63 -7.41 19.47
N VAL A 352 -29.18 -6.43 18.76
CA VAL A 352 -28.81 -6.14 17.37
C VAL A 352 -27.53 -5.30 17.40
N ASP A 353 -26.45 -5.76 16.76
CA ASP A 353 -25.27 -4.92 16.58
C ASP A 353 -25.58 -3.84 15.52
N PRO A 354 -25.43 -2.54 15.82
CA PRO A 354 -25.74 -1.48 14.87
C PRO A 354 -24.82 -1.44 13.64
N ASN A 355 -23.71 -2.19 13.63
CA ASN A 355 -22.77 -2.29 12.52
C ASN A 355 -23.03 -3.52 11.63
N GLU A 356 -23.84 -4.48 12.09
CA GLU A 356 -24.14 -5.73 11.40
C GLU A 356 -25.25 -5.53 10.35
N MET A 357 -25.01 -5.98 9.12
CA MET A 357 -25.88 -5.77 7.97
C MET A 357 -26.14 -7.11 7.28
N GLU A 358 -27.39 -7.57 7.28
CA GLU A 358 -27.80 -8.87 6.72
C GLU A 358 -27.10 -10.11 7.35
N GLY A 359 -26.58 -9.98 8.58
CA GLY A 359 -25.79 -11.03 9.26
C GLY A 359 -24.27 -10.95 9.02
N GLU A 360 -23.80 -9.86 8.39
CA GLU A 360 -22.41 -9.63 8.02
C GLU A 360 -21.88 -8.34 8.68
N SER A 361 -20.61 -8.30 9.10
CA SER A 361 -19.93 -7.09 9.63
C SER A 361 -18.63 -6.84 8.88
N TYR A 362 -18.29 -5.57 8.62
CA TYR A 362 -17.08 -5.18 7.88
C TYR A 362 -15.83 -5.25 8.76
N ASN A 363 -14.80 -5.97 8.31
CA ASN A 363 -13.51 -6.05 9.01
C ASN A 363 -12.57 -4.87 8.69
N MET A 364 -13.04 -3.84 7.97
CA MET A 364 -12.30 -2.68 7.46
C MET A 364 -11.26 -2.96 6.37
N CYS A 365 -11.08 -4.20 5.91
CA CYS A 365 -10.04 -4.52 4.92
C CYS A 365 -10.31 -3.94 3.54
N HIS A 366 -9.25 -3.48 2.88
CA HIS A 366 -9.27 -3.01 1.50
C HIS A 366 -7.93 -3.28 0.79
N PHE A 367 -7.96 -3.36 -0.54
CA PHE A 367 -6.79 -3.23 -1.41
C PHE A 367 -6.35 -1.77 -1.44
N TRP A 368 -5.06 -1.51 -1.24
CA TRP A 368 -4.56 -0.15 -0.98
C TRP A 368 -4.28 0.60 -2.29
N SER A 369 -5.28 1.38 -2.72
CA SER A 369 -5.46 1.88 -4.09
C SER A 369 -4.40 2.85 -4.64
N ASN A 370 -3.36 3.23 -3.89
CA ASN A 370 -2.23 3.96 -4.49
C ASN A 370 -1.39 3.10 -5.47
N PHE A 371 -1.52 1.77 -5.37
CA PHE A 371 -1.15 0.84 -6.43
C PHE A 371 -2.40 0.08 -6.90
N GLU A 372 -2.72 0.18 -8.19
CA GLU A 372 -3.78 -0.60 -8.85
C GLU A 372 -3.35 -0.91 -10.28
N ILE A 373 -3.47 -2.16 -10.72
CA ILE A 373 -3.44 -2.52 -12.15
C ILE A 373 -4.77 -3.18 -12.48
N ALA A 374 -5.60 -2.55 -13.30
CA ALA A 374 -6.97 -3.02 -13.52
C ALA A 374 -7.56 -2.65 -14.88
N ARG A 375 -8.63 -3.35 -15.25
CA ARG A 375 -9.43 -3.10 -16.45
C ARG A 375 -10.34 -1.90 -16.26
N LEU A 376 -10.23 -0.91 -17.13
CA LEU A 376 -11.09 0.27 -17.16
C LEU A 376 -12.54 -0.09 -17.54
N ASP A 377 -12.76 -1.18 -18.29
CA ASP A 377 -14.12 -1.62 -18.66
C ASP A 377 -14.93 -2.18 -17.48
N TRP A 378 -14.27 -2.73 -16.45
CA TRP A 378 -14.94 -3.11 -15.20
C TRP A 378 -15.48 -1.89 -14.45
N PHE A 379 -14.71 -0.82 -14.31
CA PHE A 379 -15.21 0.43 -13.71
C PHE A 379 -16.32 1.08 -14.55
N ARG A 380 -16.27 0.92 -15.88
CA ARG A 380 -17.31 1.37 -16.82
C ARG A 380 -18.53 0.43 -16.88
N SER A 381 -18.49 -0.74 -16.25
CA SER A 381 -19.62 -1.70 -16.23
C SER A 381 -20.85 -1.08 -15.56
N LYS A 382 -22.04 -1.50 -15.98
CA LYS A 382 -23.29 -0.98 -15.38
C LYS A 382 -23.32 -1.29 -13.88
N GLU A 383 -22.85 -2.47 -13.50
CA GLU A 383 -22.83 -2.98 -12.14
C GLU A 383 -21.88 -2.17 -11.25
N TYR A 384 -20.71 -1.74 -11.75
CA TYR A 384 -19.85 -0.84 -11.00
C TYR A 384 -20.44 0.57 -10.94
N GLN A 385 -21.04 1.07 -12.03
CA GLN A 385 -21.68 2.38 -12.06
C GLN A 385 -22.87 2.47 -11.10
N ASP A 386 -23.75 1.47 -11.07
CA ASP A 386 -24.88 1.40 -10.13
C ASP A 386 -24.40 1.35 -8.66
N PHE A 387 -23.29 0.64 -8.39
CA PHE A 387 -22.65 0.62 -7.08
C PHE A 387 -22.13 2.01 -6.71
N PHE A 388 -21.33 2.64 -7.58
CA PHE A 388 -20.78 3.98 -7.35
C PHE A 388 -21.88 5.02 -7.16
N ASP A 389 -22.90 5.05 -8.02
CA ASP A 389 -24.02 6.00 -7.92
C ASP A 389 -24.79 5.86 -6.60
N MET A 390 -24.92 4.64 -6.07
CA MET A 390 -25.49 4.40 -4.74
C MET A 390 -24.58 4.91 -3.62
N MET A 391 -23.25 4.83 -3.78
CA MET A 391 -22.30 5.39 -2.82
C MET A 391 -22.24 6.92 -2.89
N ASP A 392 -22.26 7.53 -4.08
CA ASP A 392 -22.27 8.98 -4.23
C ASP A 392 -23.51 9.58 -3.58
N ARG A 393 -24.70 9.14 -4.00
CA ARG A 393 -26.02 9.61 -3.51
C ARG A 393 -26.28 9.36 -2.02
N SER A 394 -25.42 8.62 -1.33
CA SER A 394 -25.48 8.46 0.13
C SER A 394 -25.01 9.71 0.90
N GLY A 395 -24.17 10.55 0.27
CA GLY A 395 -23.46 11.64 0.94
C GLY A 395 -22.18 11.22 1.69
N GLY A 396 -21.81 9.94 1.68
CA GLY A 396 -20.66 9.40 2.43
C GLY A 396 -19.29 9.92 2.01
N PHE A 397 -19.13 10.42 0.79
CA PHE A 397 -17.91 11.14 0.37
C PHE A 397 -17.74 12.51 1.06
N TRP A 398 -18.77 13.04 1.74
CA TRP A 398 -18.81 14.42 2.23
C TRP A 398 -19.17 14.53 3.72
N MET A 399 -20.11 13.72 4.18
CA MET A 399 -20.50 13.62 5.59
C MET A 399 -19.61 12.65 6.39
N GLU A 400 -18.91 11.77 5.67
CA GLU A 400 -17.84 10.88 6.13
C GLU A 400 -16.61 11.10 5.21
N ARG A 401 -15.53 10.31 5.37
CA ARG A 401 -14.32 10.37 4.52
C ARG A 401 -14.16 9.04 3.80
N TRP A 402 -15.11 8.71 2.93
CA TRP A 402 -15.03 7.48 2.15
C TRP A 402 -13.88 7.55 1.15
N GLY A 403 -12.86 6.72 1.35
CA GLY A 403 -11.76 6.56 0.43
C GLY A 403 -12.14 5.75 -0.81
N ASP A 404 -11.46 5.99 -1.92
CA ASP A 404 -11.54 5.14 -3.13
C ASP A 404 -11.11 3.70 -2.85
N ALA A 405 -10.10 3.48 -1.99
CA ALA A 405 -9.62 2.15 -1.63
C ALA A 405 -10.71 1.19 -1.09
N PRO A 406 -11.47 1.52 -0.03
CA PRO A 406 -12.57 0.67 0.43
C PRO A 406 -13.78 0.66 -0.53
N ILE A 407 -14.02 1.70 -1.32
CA ILE A 407 -15.06 1.71 -2.37
C ILE A 407 -14.74 0.66 -3.44
N HIS A 408 -13.53 0.71 -4.03
CA HIS A 408 -13.07 -0.25 -5.03
C HIS A 408 -13.07 -1.68 -4.48
N SER A 409 -12.66 -1.84 -3.21
CA SER A 409 -12.59 -3.15 -2.56
C SER A 409 -13.96 -3.78 -2.30
N LEU A 410 -14.92 -3.01 -1.79
CA LEU A 410 -16.29 -3.52 -1.57
C LEU A 410 -17.04 -3.73 -2.90
N ALA A 411 -16.80 -2.89 -3.91
CA ALA A 411 -17.29 -3.11 -5.27
C ALA A 411 -16.72 -4.41 -5.85
N ALA A 412 -15.40 -4.64 -5.72
CA ALA A 412 -14.77 -5.89 -6.11
C ALA A 412 -15.36 -7.08 -5.35
N GLY A 413 -15.51 -7.01 -4.03
CA GLY A 413 -16.11 -8.08 -3.23
C GLY A 413 -17.54 -8.45 -3.64
N ALA A 414 -18.35 -7.45 -4.02
CA ALA A 414 -19.73 -7.67 -4.47
C ALA A 414 -19.84 -8.17 -5.92
N LEU A 415 -18.91 -7.79 -6.80
CA LEU A 415 -19.02 -8.00 -8.26
C LEU A 415 -18.04 -9.03 -8.84
N LEU A 416 -16.92 -9.32 -8.18
CA LEU A 416 -15.83 -10.17 -8.65
C LEU A 416 -15.61 -11.39 -7.73
N SER A 417 -14.82 -12.35 -8.20
CA SER A 417 -14.38 -13.53 -7.47
C SER A 417 -12.88 -13.49 -7.16
N PRO A 418 -12.36 -14.36 -6.27
CA PRO A 418 -10.92 -14.47 -6.03
C PRO A 418 -10.10 -14.92 -7.25
N ARG A 419 -10.72 -15.32 -8.37
CA ARG A 419 -10.00 -15.56 -9.64
C ARG A 419 -9.71 -14.29 -10.40
N ASP A 420 -10.56 -13.28 -10.28
CA ASP A 420 -10.49 -12.04 -11.07
C ASP A 420 -9.46 -11.05 -10.48
N ILE A 421 -9.06 -11.26 -9.21
CA ILE A 421 -8.05 -10.46 -8.51
C ILE A 421 -6.67 -11.12 -8.60
N HIS A 422 -5.60 -10.33 -8.73
CA HIS A 422 -4.21 -10.78 -8.61
C HIS A 422 -3.47 -10.05 -7.49
N TYR A 423 -2.70 -10.78 -6.68
CA TYR A 423 -1.69 -10.18 -5.81
C TYR A 423 -0.32 -10.22 -6.50
N PHE A 424 0.19 -9.04 -6.87
CA PHE A 424 1.55 -8.83 -7.39
C PHE A 424 2.61 -9.02 -6.29
N ARG A 425 2.73 -10.26 -5.81
CA ARG A 425 3.63 -10.67 -4.72
C ARG A 425 5.09 -10.37 -5.02
N ASP A 426 5.48 -10.39 -6.29
CA ASP A 426 6.83 -10.13 -6.81
C ASP A 426 7.19 -8.63 -6.92
N PHE A 427 6.21 -7.72 -6.78
CA PHE A 427 6.43 -6.28 -6.86
C PHE A 427 6.74 -5.68 -5.48
N GLY A 428 8.02 -5.51 -5.15
CA GLY A 428 8.40 -4.70 -3.99
C GLY A 428 8.02 -3.23 -4.21
N TYR A 429 7.21 -2.68 -3.32
CA TYR A 429 6.54 -1.40 -3.46
C TYR A 429 6.31 -0.71 -2.09
N ARG A 430 6.57 0.60 -2.03
CA ARG A 430 6.27 1.48 -0.89
C ARG A 430 5.50 2.71 -1.34
N HIS A 431 4.52 3.11 -0.54
CA HIS A 431 4.01 4.48 -0.49
C HIS A 431 4.18 5.00 0.94
N THR A 432 4.74 6.21 1.09
CA THR A 432 5.10 6.84 2.38
C THR A 432 5.77 5.90 3.40
N THR A 433 5.06 5.41 4.42
CA THR A 433 5.59 4.60 5.54
C THR A 433 5.15 3.13 5.53
N ILE A 434 4.40 2.70 4.51
CA ILE A 434 3.88 1.34 4.37
C ILE A 434 4.49 0.72 3.12
N GLN A 435 5.14 -0.44 3.28
CA GLN A 435 5.75 -1.17 2.18
C GLN A 435 5.42 -2.66 2.22
N HIS A 436 5.31 -3.23 1.03
CA HIS A 436 5.47 -4.66 0.74
C HIS A 436 6.81 -4.84 0.04
N CYS A 437 7.68 -5.73 0.51
CA CYS A 437 8.94 -6.03 -0.15
C CYS A 437 9.26 -7.54 -0.11
N PRO A 438 9.06 -8.27 -1.23
CA PRO A 438 9.25 -9.71 -1.26
C PRO A 438 10.73 -10.07 -1.24
N ALA A 439 11.05 -11.18 -0.57
CA ALA A 439 12.40 -11.73 -0.62
C ALA A 439 12.74 -12.23 -2.04
N ASN A 440 13.99 -12.04 -2.44
CA ASN A 440 14.51 -12.50 -3.74
C ASN A 440 14.42 -14.03 -3.88
N ALA A 441 13.95 -14.49 -5.05
CA ALA A 441 13.84 -15.90 -5.35
C ALA A 441 15.20 -16.62 -5.36
N PRO A 442 15.29 -17.87 -4.84
CA PRO A 442 16.54 -18.65 -4.80
C PRO A 442 17.23 -18.90 -6.14
N ALA A 443 16.49 -18.75 -7.24
CA ALA A 443 16.97 -19.00 -8.60
C ALA A 443 16.48 -17.89 -9.56
N ARG A 444 17.08 -17.87 -10.76
CA ARG A 444 16.73 -16.96 -11.87
C ARG A 444 16.92 -15.46 -11.61
N GLN A 445 17.75 -15.04 -10.66
CA GLN A 445 17.99 -13.59 -10.42
C GLN A 445 18.56 -12.84 -11.64
N ARG A 446 19.39 -13.49 -12.47
CA ARG A 446 20.02 -12.90 -13.68
C ARG A 446 20.86 -11.64 -13.40
N ASP A 447 21.72 -11.30 -14.35
CA ASP A 447 22.49 -10.05 -14.28
C ASP A 447 21.56 -8.84 -14.46
N ARG A 448 21.86 -7.71 -13.80
CA ARG A 448 21.12 -6.44 -14.03
C ARG A 448 21.57 -5.84 -15.36
N ILE A 449 20.64 -5.16 -16.05
CA ILE A 449 20.97 -4.22 -17.11
C ILE A 449 21.07 -2.82 -16.48
N PRO A 450 22.25 -2.16 -16.45
CA PRO A 450 22.43 -0.80 -15.92
C PRO A 450 21.39 0.20 -16.41
N TRP A 451 20.98 1.14 -15.54
CA TRP A 451 20.13 2.28 -15.88
C TRP A 451 20.77 3.57 -15.38
N LEU A 452 21.64 4.12 -16.23
CA LEU A 452 22.23 5.44 -16.02
C LEU A 452 21.19 6.50 -16.35
N ASP A 453 20.63 7.12 -15.32
CA ASP A 453 19.57 8.11 -15.45
C ASP A 453 20.04 9.36 -16.19
N GLU A 454 19.53 9.58 -17.40
CA GLU A 454 20.00 10.62 -18.31
C GLU A 454 19.74 12.04 -17.78
N THR A 455 18.80 12.22 -16.83
CA THR A 455 18.50 13.54 -16.23
C THR A 455 19.44 13.96 -15.11
N ILE A 456 20.25 13.04 -14.55
CA ILE A 456 21.29 13.38 -13.57
C ILE A 456 22.50 13.93 -14.33
N GLU A 457 22.64 15.26 -14.44
CA GLU A 457 23.74 15.92 -15.18
C GLU A 457 25.14 15.46 -14.73
N ASP A 458 25.32 15.27 -13.41
CA ASP A 458 26.59 14.85 -12.81
C ASP A 458 26.86 13.36 -13.10
N GLU A 459 27.78 13.08 -14.02
CA GLU A 459 28.16 11.72 -14.46
C GLU A 459 28.59 10.82 -13.29
N LYS A 460 29.20 11.38 -12.24
CA LYS A 460 29.61 10.62 -11.07
C LYS A 460 28.38 10.22 -10.26
N LYS A 461 27.51 11.17 -9.92
CA LYS A 461 26.26 10.87 -9.20
C LYS A 461 25.35 9.92 -9.99
N ARG A 462 25.34 10.03 -11.31
CA ARG A 462 24.58 9.14 -12.22
C ARG A 462 25.03 7.68 -12.11
N LYS A 463 26.33 7.44 -11.93
CA LYS A 463 26.88 6.10 -11.67
C LYS A 463 26.57 5.65 -10.25
N GLU A 464 26.79 6.50 -9.24
CA GLU A 464 26.48 6.19 -7.83
C GLU A 464 24.98 5.85 -7.60
N ASP A 465 24.05 6.49 -8.33
CA ASP A 465 22.60 6.21 -8.30
C ASP A 465 22.24 4.83 -8.90
N ASP A 466 22.97 4.36 -9.92
CA ASP A 466 22.77 3.03 -10.53
C ASP A 466 23.55 1.91 -9.80
N GLU A 467 24.76 2.19 -9.32
CA GLU A 467 25.59 1.29 -8.52
C GLU A 467 24.91 0.90 -7.18
N TYR A 468 24.05 1.76 -6.63
CA TYR A 468 23.17 1.40 -5.52
C TYR A 468 22.31 0.16 -5.81
N TRP A 469 21.96 -0.10 -7.06
CA TRP A 469 21.15 -1.26 -7.46
C TRP A 469 21.99 -2.47 -7.91
N ASP A 470 23.33 -2.44 -7.80
CA ASP A 470 24.20 -3.60 -8.06
C ASP A 470 24.30 -4.55 -6.85
N SER A 471 23.80 -4.13 -5.68
CA SER A 471 23.73 -4.92 -4.46
C SER A 471 22.27 -5.21 -4.05
N PRO A 472 21.54 -6.11 -4.75
CA PRO A 472 20.23 -6.58 -4.31
C PRO A 472 20.35 -7.47 -3.05
N ASP A 473 19.25 -7.64 -2.32
CA ASP A 473 19.21 -8.45 -1.11
C ASP A 473 19.47 -9.94 -1.40
N PRO A 474 20.13 -10.68 -0.49
CA PRO A 474 20.42 -12.09 -0.69
C PRO A 474 19.13 -12.92 -0.89
N PRO A 475 19.09 -13.84 -1.86
CA PRO A 475 17.96 -14.73 -2.06
C PRO A 475 17.58 -15.55 -0.82
N ARG A 476 16.28 -15.78 -0.63
CA ARG A 476 15.74 -16.56 0.51
C ARG A 476 14.76 -17.63 0.03
N GLU A 477 14.65 -18.70 0.80
CA GLU A 477 13.72 -19.81 0.53
C GLU A 477 12.28 -19.29 0.33
N ASN A 478 11.57 -19.89 -0.64
CA ASN A 478 10.24 -19.48 -1.11
C ASN A 478 10.13 -18.05 -1.67
N GLY A 479 11.23 -17.30 -1.79
CA GLY A 479 11.25 -15.97 -2.39
C GLY A 479 10.71 -15.95 -3.83
N VAL A 480 10.07 -14.84 -4.20
CA VAL A 480 9.53 -14.60 -5.55
C VAL A 480 10.16 -13.38 -6.23
N GLY A 481 10.78 -12.49 -5.46
CA GLY A 481 11.32 -11.22 -5.94
C GLY A 481 12.43 -11.34 -6.99
N CYS A 482 12.52 -10.33 -7.84
CA CYS A 482 13.54 -10.17 -8.88
C CYS A 482 14.41 -8.94 -8.55
N ARG A 483 15.68 -9.19 -8.17
CA ARG A 483 16.69 -8.19 -7.76
C ARG A 483 16.18 -7.10 -6.81
N CYS A 484 15.29 -7.49 -5.90
CA CYS A 484 14.77 -6.63 -4.85
C CYS A 484 15.91 -6.08 -3.99
N ARG A 485 15.87 -4.77 -3.70
CA ARG A 485 16.65 -4.13 -2.64
C ARG A 485 15.72 -3.34 -1.72
N CYS A 486 15.28 -3.98 -0.65
CA CYS A 486 14.32 -3.46 0.31
C CYS A 486 14.91 -2.33 1.18
N ASP A 487 14.06 -1.45 1.68
CA ASP A 487 14.42 -0.49 2.72
C ASP A 487 14.31 -1.16 4.10
N THR A 488 15.42 -1.21 4.84
CA THR A 488 15.52 -1.87 6.15
C THR A 488 14.87 -1.10 7.29
N ASP A 489 14.70 0.21 7.14
CA ASP A 489 14.21 1.08 8.21
C ASP A 489 12.66 1.08 8.25
N VAL A 490 12.03 0.59 7.18
CA VAL A 490 10.58 0.39 7.07
C VAL A 490 10.27 -1.11 7.21
N VAL A 491 9.59 -1.48 8.28
CA VAL A 491 9.16 -2.88 8.48
C VAL A 491 8.06 -3.27 7.48
N GLU A 492 8.13 -4.48 6.95
CA GLU A 492 7.12 -5.14 6.11
C GLU A 492 5.68 -4.96 6.64
N VAL A 493 4.70 -4.77 5.75
CA VAL A 493 3.27 -4.67 6.08
C VAL A 493 2.59 -6.02 6.23
N GLU A 494 2.91 -7.05 5.43
CA GLU A 494 2.24 -8.36 5.41
C GLU A 494 2.04 -8.98 6.82
N GLY A 495 3.05 -8.82 7.68
CA GLY A 495 3.14 -9.36 9.03
C GLY A 495 2.68 -8.43 10.16
N LYS A 496 2.24 -7.20 9.87
CA LYS A 496 1.79 -6.25 10.90
C LYS A 496 0.33 -6.45 11.28
N GLN A 497 -0.02 -6.05 12.51
CA GLN A 497 -1.41 -5.80 12.88
C GLN A 497 -1.98 -4.70 11.97
N GLY A 498 -3.15 -4.95 11.37
CA GLY A 498 -3.75 -4.08 10.35
C GLY A 498 -3.49 -4.52 8.90
N SER A 499 -2.62 -5.52 8.68
CA SER A 499 -2.55 -6.28 7.42
C SER A 499 -3.84 -7.06 7.19
N CYS A 500 -4.28 -7.13 5.93
CA CYS A 500 -5.42 -7.93 5.48
C CYS A 500 -5.03 -9.09 4.55
N LEU A 501 -3.72 -9.41 4.48
CA LEU A 501 -3.26 -10.52 3.66
C LEU A 501 -3.72 -11.88 4.20
N ALA A 502 -3.97 -12.04 5.50
CA ALA A 502 -4.51 -13.31 6.03
C ALA A 502 -5.91 -13.61 5.47
N GLU A 503 -6.72 -12.56 5.33
CA GLU A 503 -8.06 -12.60 4.74
C GLU A 503 -8.00 -12.87 3.22
N TRP A 504 -7.03 -12.30 2.50
CA TRP A 504 -6.77 -12.65 1.09
C TRP A 504 -6.38 -14.13 0.93
N VAL A 505 -5.40 -14.62 1.72
CA VAL A 505 -4.97 -16.03 1.68
C VAL A 505 -6.12 -16.99 1.98
N ARG A 506 -7.08 -16.58 2.82
CA ARG A 506 -8.30 -17.35 3.09
C ARG A 506 -9.20 -17.47 1.85
N VAL A 507 -9.47 -16.38 1.12
CA VAL A 507 -10.40 -16.40 -0.03
C VAL A 507 -9.77 -16.88 -1.35
N ALA A 508 -8.52 -16.54 -1.60
CA ALA A 508 -7.74 -17.14 -2.70
C ALA A 508 -7.45 -18.63 -2.43
N GLY A 509 -7.59 -19.06 -1.17
CA GLY A 509 -7.16 -20.35 -0.68
C GLY A 509 -5.64 -20.40 -0.48
N GLY A 510 -5.20 -21.27 0.41
CA GLY A 510 -3.80 -21.40 0.78
C GLY A 510 -3.66 -21.72 2.27
N TRP A 511 -2.42 -21.63 2.77
CA TRP A 511 -2.12 -21.81 4.18
C TRP A 511 -1.28 -20.65 4.70
N THR A 512 -1.81 -19.96 5.72
CA THR A 512 -0.99 -19.13 6.61
C THR A 512 -0.25 -20.05 7.58
N THR A 513 1.04 -20.29 7.34
CA THR A 513 1.91 -20.89 8.37
C THR A 513 1.97 -19.96 9.59
N PRO A 514 1.80 -20.47 10.82
CA PRO A 514 1.98 -19.71 12.05
C PRO A 514 3.39 -19.11 12.21
#